data_AF-A0A8T6HSL0-F1
#
_entry.id   AF-A0A8T6HSL0-F1
#
_cell.length_a   1.000
_cell.length_b   1.000
_cell.length_c   1.000
_cell.angle_alpha   90.00
_cell.angle_beta   90.00
_cell.angle_gamma   90.00
#
_symmetry.space_group_name_H-M   'P 1'
#
loop_
_entity.id
_entity.type
_entity.pdbx_description
1 polymer ?
#
loop_
_entity_poly.entity_id
_entity_poly.type
_entity_poly.pdbx_seq_one_letter_code
_entity_poly.pdbx_strand_id
1 'polypeptide(L)'
;VEETVEVSLLEDEIRVAAGNLLQNITLFDVFKGKNLEDNTKSLAFGLTFQSKLGNLTAMEVDKLIENIVSVLKSRANARLRE
;
A
#
# COMPACT_ATOMS: atom_id res chain seq x y z
N VAL A 1 2.20 10.12 -2.86
CA VAL A 1 0.93 10.28 -3.60
C VAL A 1 0.53 11.74 -3.55
N GLU A 2 -0.33 12.21 -4.46
CA GLU A 2 -0.89 13.56 -4.36
C GLU A 2 -1.68 13.71 -3.05
N GLU A 3 -1.66 14.92 -2.47
CA GLU A 3 -2.32 15.21 -1.19
C GLU A 3 -3.85 15.05 -1.29
N THR A 4 -4.40 15.33 -2.47
CA THR A 4 -5.82 15.21 -2.82
C THR A 4 -6.32 13.77 -2.82
N VAL A 5 -5.44 12.77 -2.95
CA VAL A 5 -5.83 11.36 -2.96
C VAL A 5 -6.35 10.95 -1.59
N GLU A 6 -7.59 10.47 -1.52
CA GLU A 6 -8.17 9.99 -0.28
C GLU A 6 -7.47 8.70 0.20
N VAL A 7 -7.23 8.61 1.52
CA VAL A 7 -6.58 7.44 2.11
C VAL A 7 -7.45 6.19 1.91
N SER A 8 -8.76 6.33 2.02
CA SER A 8 -9.71 5.23 1.83
C SER A 8 -9.67 4.65 0.42
N LEU A 9 -9.39 5.46 -0.60
CA LEU A 9 -9.19 4.97 -1.98
C LEU A 9 -7.94 4.07 -2.06
N LEU A 10 -6.85 4.48 -1.41
CA LEU A 10 -5.62 3.68 -1.36
C LEU A 10 -5.86 2.38 -0.59
N GLU A 11 -6.58 2.42 0.52
CA GLU A 11 -6.91 1.23 1.29
C GLU A 11 -7.75 0.22 0.50
N ASP A 12 -8.72 0.71 -0.29
CA ASP A 12 -9.55 -0.13 -1.15
C ASP A 12 -8.72 -0.77 -2.27
N GLU A 13 -7.90 0.01 -2.98
CA GLU A 13 -7.01 -0.51 -4.02
C GLU A 13 -6.00 -1.53 -3.46
N ILE A 14 -5.46 -1.31 -2.25
CA ILE A 14 -4.60 -2.29 -1.57
C ILE A 14 -5.36 -3.56 -1.27
N ARG A 15 -6.60 -3.48 -0.75
CA ARG A 15 -7.45 -4.65 -0.49
C ARG A 15 -7.75 -5.43 -1.75
N VAL A 16 -8.10 -4.75 -2.84
CA VAL A 16 -8.38 -5.38 -4.14
C VAL A 16 -7.13 -6.07 -4.68
N ALA A 17 -5.97 -5.40 -4.63
CA ALA A 17 -4.71 -5.95 -5.14
C ALA A 17 -4.18 -7.12 -4.29
N ALA A 18 -4.37 -7.08 -2.97
CA ALA A 18 -3.92 -8.11 -2.06
C ALA A 18 -4.89 -9.31 -1.95
N GLY A 19 -6.16 -9.08 -2.26
CA GLY A 19 -7.22 -10.08 -2.22
C GLY A 19 -7.39 -10.73 -0.85
N ASN A 20 -7.74 -12.02 -0.86
CA ASN A 20 -8.09 -12.78 0.34
C ASN A 20 -6.92 -13.02 1.30
N LEU A 21 -5.69 -12.70 0.89
CA LEU A 21 -4.50 -12.88 1.72
C LEU A 21 -4.31 -11.72 2.70
N LEU A 22 -4.86 -10.53 2.40
CA LEU A 22 -4.82 -9.40 3.33
C LEU A 22 -5.83 -9.63 4.45
N GLN A 23 -5.33 -9.77 5.67
CA GLN A 23 -6.16 -9.82 6.87
C GLN A 23 -6.43 -8.43 7.42
N ASN A 24 -5.40 -7.59 7.46
CA ASN A 24 -5.51 -6.28 8.08
C ASN A 24 -4.66 -5.24 7.34
N ILE A 25 -5.20 -4.03 7.28
CA ILE A 25 -4.53 -2.82 6.80
C ILE A 25 -4.61 -1.79 7.91
N THR A 26 -3.50 -1.10 8.18
CA THR A 26 -3.45 -0.06 9.21
C THR A 26 -2.60 1.09 8.71
N LEU A 27 -3.14 2.30 8.74
CA LEU A 27 -2.37 3.50 8.49
C LEU A 27 -1.55 3.82 9.74
N PHE A 28 -0.23 3.71 9.63
CA PHE A 28 0.71 4.00 10.71
C PHE A 28 1.00 5.48 10.82
N ASP A 29 1.37 6.11 9.72
CA ASP A 29 1.85 7.49 9.72
C ASP A 29 1.47 8.22 8.43
N VAL A 30 1.28 9.53 8.53
CA VAL A 30 0.99 10.42 7.42
C VAL A 30 2.02 11.53 7.43
N PHE A 31 3.03 11.39 6.59
CA PHE A 31 4.08 12.37 6.48
C PHE A 31 3.76 13.42 5.42
N LYS A 32 3.72 14.68 5.85
CA LYS A 32 3.60 15.87 5.00
C LYS A 32 4.70 16.84 5.38
N GLY A 33 5.47 17.35 4.42
CA GLY A 33 6.53 18.30 4.77
C GLY A 33 7.45 18.67 3.60
N LYS A 34 8.36 19.62 3.87
CA LYS A 34 9.25 20.29 2.89
C LYS A 34 10.16 19.38 2.06
N ASN A 35 10.29 18.09 2.40
CA ASN A 35 11.09 17.10 1.65
C ASN A 35 10.23 16.29 0.65
N LEU A 36 8.99 16.70 0.42
CA LEU A 36 8.08 16.12 -0.56
C LEU A 36 7.78 17.17 -1.63
N GLU A 37 7.47 16.72 -2.84
CA GLU A 37 7.00 17.62 -3.92
C GLU A 37 5.75 18.37 -3.42
N ASP A 38 5.61 19.65 -3.80
CA ASP A 38 4.44 20.46 -3.44
C ASP A 38 3.14 19.70 -3.78
N ASN A 39 2.19 19.69 -2.84
CA ASN A 39 0.94 18.92 -2.92
C ASN A 39 1.10 17.40 -2.91
N THR A 40 2.19 16.86 -2.35
CA THR A 40 2.32 15.41 -2.13
C THR A 40 2.41 15.04 -0.66
N LYS A 41 1.91 13.85 -0.33
CA LYS A 41 1.99 13.23 1.00
C LYS A 41 2.58 11.82 0.91
N SER A 42 3.27 11.42 1.96
CA SER A 42 3.68 10.04 2.21
C SER A 42 2.78 9.41 3.25
N LEU A 43 2.43 8.15 3.05
CA LEU A 43 1.57 7.39 3.93
C LEU A 43 2.28 6.07 4.21
N ALA A 44 2.42 5.73 5.49
CA ALA A 44 2.94 4.44 5.92
C ALA A 44 1.76 3.51 6.21
N PHE A 45 1.66 2.41 5.47
CA PHE A 45 0.65 1.37 5.70
C PHE A 45 1.32 0.12 6.25
N GLY A 46 0.78 -0.39 7.35
CA GLY A 46 1.06 -1.73 7.85
C GLY A 46 0.08 -2.72 7.24
N LEU A 47 0.59 -3.72 6.54
CA LEU A 47 -0.19 -4.78 5.91
C LEU A 47 0.07 -6.10 6.62
N THR A 48 -0.98 -6.78 7.03
CA THR A 48 -0.90 -8.12 7.63
C THR A 48 -1.45 -9.14 6.65
N PHE A 49 -0.58 -10.02 6.17
CA PHE A 49 -0.95 -11.11 5.28
C PHE A 49 -1.08 -12.42 6.04
N GLN A 50 -2.13 -13.19 5.75
CA GLN A 50 -2.33 -14.52 6.30
C GLN A 50 -2.97 -15.41 5.24
N SER A 51 -2.36 -16.57 5.01
CA SER A 51 -2.96 -17.62 4.19
C SER A 51 -3.75 -18.58 5.07
N LYS A 52 -4.93 -18.98 4.58
CA LYS A 52 -5.79 -20.00 5.22
C LYS A 52 -5.34 -21.43 4.90
N LEU A 53 -4.44 -21.60 3.93
CA LEU A 53 -4.05 -22.90 3.38
C LEU A 53 -2.64 -23.33 3.82
N GLY A 54 -1.86 -22.44 4.46
CA GLY A 54 -0.51 -22.74 4.91
C GLY A 54 0.31 -21.48 5.19
N ASN A 55 1.63 -21.63 5.35
CA ASN A 55 2.54 -20.50 5.50
C ASN A 55 2.74 -19.79 4.17
N LEU A 56 2.75 -18.46 4.20
CA LEU A 56 3.18 -17.66 3.05
C LEU A 56 4.70 -17.70 2.95
N THR A 57 5.20 -17.95 1.76
CA THR A 57 6.64 -17.83 1.49
C THR A 57 7.02 -16.36 1.31
N ALA A 58 8.27 -16.01 1.60
CA ALA A 58 8.78 -14.65 1.37
C ALA A 58 8.53 -14.20 -0.08
N MET A 59 8.80 -15.09 -1.06
CA MET A 59 8.55 -14.82 -2.48
C MET A 59 7.08 -14.51 -2.81
N GLU A 60 6.12 -15.16 -2.14
CA GLU A 60 4.70 -14.84 -2.34
C GLU A 60 4.35 -13.48 -1.78
N VAL A 61 4.88 -13.15 -0.60
CA VAL A 61 4.67 -11.83 0.02
C VAL A 61 5.31 -10.73 -0.85
N ASP A 62 6.54 -10.91 -1.32
CA ASP A 62 7.21 -9.98 -2.23
C ASP A 62 6.40 -9.71 -3.49
N LYS A 63 5.96 -10.77 -4.18
CA LYS A 63 5.10 -10.63 -5.39
C LYS A 63 3.81 -9.87 -5.10
N LEU A 64 3.25 -10.08 -3.91
CA LEU A 64 2.00 -9.46 -3.51
C LEU A 64 2.21 -7.97 -3.19
N ILE A 65 3.32 -7.63 -2.53
CA ILE A 65 3.75 -6.23 -2.34
C ILE A 65 4.02 -5.56 -3.68
N GLU A 66 4.75 -6.21 -4.60
CA GLU A 66 4.99 -5.68 -5.94
C GLU A 66 3.69 -5.42 -6.70
N ASN A 67 2.72 -6.34 -6.61
CA ASN A 67 1.40 -6.18 -7.21
C ASN A 67 0.67 -4.96 -6.63
N ILE A 68 0.61 -4.83 -5.30
CA ILE A 68 0.00 -3.67 -4.62
C ILE A 68 0.67 -2.37 -5.08
N VAL A 69 2.00 -2.33 -5.06
CA VAL A 69 2.77 -1.14 -5.46
C VAL A 69 2.52 -0.79 -6.93
N SER A 70 2.39 -1.78 -7.80
CA SER A 70 2.07 -1.59 -9.22
C SER A 70 0.66 -0.99 -9.41
N VAL A 71 -0.34 -1.51 -8.70
CA VAL A 71 -1.71 -0.97 -8.72
C VAL A 71 -1.73 0.47 -8.19
N LEU A 72 -1.10 0.72 -7.05
CA LEU A 72 -1.02 2.05 -6.46
C LEU A 72 -0.26 3.05 -7.36
N LYS A 73 0.79 2.60 -8.04
CA LYS A 73 1.49 3.38 -9.09
C LYS A 73 0.54 3.74 -10.22
N SER A 74 -0.20 2.78 -10.77
CA SER A 74 -1.07 3.01 -11.92
C SER A 74 -2.31 3.86 -11.58
N ARG A 75 -2.80 3.80 -10.34
CA ARG A 75 -4.08 4.38 -9.94
C ARG A 75 -3.95 5.71 -9.21
N ALA A 76 -2.95 5.82 -8.35
CA ALA A 76 -2.74 6.98 -7.49
C ALA A 76 -1.40 7.68 -7.74
N ASN A 77 -0.71 7.30 -8.83
CA ASN A 77 0.64 7.74 -9.15
C ASN A 77 1.58 7.60 -7.93
N ALA A 78 1.37 6.56 -7.13
CA ALA A 78 2.09 6.34 -5.88
C ALA A 78 3.54 5.93 -6.17
N ARG A 79 4.45 6.27 -5.26
CA ARG A 79 5.84 5.77 -5.30
C ARG A 79 6.12 5.07 -3.98
N LEU A 80 6.66 3.85 -4.06
CA LEU A 80 7.20 3.18 -2.89
C LEU A 80 8.48 3.92 -2.46
N ARG A 81 8.65 4.10 -1.15
CA ARG A 81 9.84 4.71 -0.55
C ARG A 81 10.43 3.67 0.39
N GLU A 82 11.63 3.19 0.06
CA GLU A 82 12.44 2.27 0.86
C GLU A 82 13.32 3.02 1.87
#